data_AF-A0A8J3YE47-F1
#
_entry.id   AF-A0A8J3YE47-F1
#
_cell.length_a   1.000
_cell.length_b   1.000
_cell.length_c   1.000
_cell.angle_alpha   90.00
_cell.angle_beta   90.00
_cell.angle_gamma   90.00
#
_symmetry.space_group_name_H-M   'P 1'
#
loop_
_entity.id
_entity.type
_entity.pdbx_description
1 polymer ?
#
loop_
_entity_poly.entity_id
_entity_poly.type
_entity_poly.pdbx_seq_one_letter_code
_entity_poly.pdbx_strand_id
1 'polypeptide(L)'
;MTLTEGTAHASDHRRCGCCGRQLPSRRVAELGVTPGVFICAGCALWAARRAGWVSLLRQVRLRSLLPRRRRRAGHVVRVAIPILPSSDLDRTAAYYRALGFVEAERHPGYLLLHSGGVELHFADQDGTGPGTCFLHVADAAKLWKQVRDLGAAGVGPLADQDYGLREFTLTDPDGNTVRVGSPSS
;
A
#
# COMPACT_ATOMS: atom_id res chain seq x y z
N MET A 1 -30.40 -33.53 -43.13
CA MET A 1 -28.99 -33.59 -42.73
C MET A 1 -28.68 -32.36 -41.91
N THR A 2 -28.60 -32.58 -40.60
CA THR A 2 -27.99 -31.72 -39.58
C THR A 2 -26.49 -31.50 -39.95
N LEU A 3 -25.74 -30.44 -39.60
CA LEU A 3 -25.56 -29.77 -38.33
C LEU A 3 -24.87 -28.39 -38.52
N THR A 4 -25.29 -27.43 -37.68
CA THR A 4 -24.52 -26.45 -36.89
C THR A 4 -23.69 -25.35 -37.57
N GLU A 5 -24.24 -24.14 -37.40
CA GLU A 5 -23.55 -22.88 -37.15
C GLU A 5 -22.32 -23.07 -36.24
N GLY A 6 -21.15 -22.67 -36.76
CA GLY A 6 -19.92 -22.53 -35.98
C GLY A 6 -20.05 -21.38 -35.01
N THR A 7 -20.21 -21.72 -33.74
CA THR A 7 -20.32 -20.83 -32.59
C THR A 7 -19.12 -19.91 -32.42
N ALA A 8 -19.43 -18.69 -31.98
CA ALA A 8 -18.53 -17.60 -31.67
C ALA A 8 -17.28 -18.06 -30.89
N HIS A 9 -16.10 -17.65 -31.36
CA HIS A 9 -14.87 -17.69 -30.57
C HIS A 9 -15.00 -16.66 -29.44
N ALA A 10 -15.69 -17.05 -28.37
CA ALA A 10 -15.75 -16.28 -27.13
C ALA A 10 -14.31 -15.94 -26.74
N SER A 11 -14.08 -14.65 -26.55
CA SER A 11 -12.77 -14.06 -26.31
C SER A 11 -12.05 -14.82 -25.20
N ASP A 12 -11.03 -15.62 -25.55
CA ASP A 12 -10.19 -16.39 -24.62
C ASP A 12 -9.23 -15.46 -23.86
N HIS A 13 -9.77 -14.36 -23.34
CA HIS A 13 -9.06 -13.32 -22.63
C HIS A 13 -9.75 -13.08 -21.30
N ARG A 14 -8.95 -13.10 -20.25
CA ARG A 14 -9.37 -12.81 -18.88
C ARG A 14 -8.77 -11.48 -18.45
N ARG A 15 -9.49 -10.76 -17.59
CA ARG A 15 -9.00 -9.52 -16.99
C ARG A 15 -8.18 -9.86 -15.75
N CYS A 16 -6.97 -9.32 -15.67
CA CYS A 16 -6.18 -9.39 -14.45
C CYS A 16 -6.81 -8.48 -13.38
N GLY A 17 -7.26 -9.03 -12.26
CA GLY A 17 -7.87 -8.29 -11.15
C GLY A 17 -6.94 -7.23 -10.54
N CYS A 18 -5.62 -7.47 -10.54
CA CYS A 18 -4.63 -6.53 -10.02
C CYS A 18 -4.35 -5.33 -10.96
N CYS A 19 -3.91 -5.56 -12.20
CA CYS A 19 -3.51 -4.46 -13.10
C CYS A 19 -4.55 -4.09 -14.17
N GLY A 20 -5.71 -4.74 -14.20
CA GLY A 20 -6.80 -4.47 -15.14
C GLY A 20 -6.57 -4.88 -16.59
N ARG A 21 -5.40 -5.45 -16.95
CA ARG A 21 -5.11 -5.87 -18.34
C ARG A 21 -5.98 -7.03 -18.78
N GLN A 22 -6.48 -6.96 -20.01
CA GLN A 22 -7.08 -8.08 -20.72
C GLN A 22 -5.97 -8.93 -21.35
N LEU A 23 -5.87 -10.20 -20.97
CA LEU A 23 -4.78 -11.09 -21.36
C LEU A 23 -5.34 -12.46 -21.76
N PRO A 24 -4.70 -13.20 -22.68
CA PRO A 24 -5.11 -14.57 -22.98
C PRO A 24 -5.24 -15.42 -21.71
N SER A 25 -6.24 -16.29 -21.61
CA SER A 25 -6.48 -17.10 -20.40
C SER A 25 -5.23 -17.85 -19.92
N ARG A 26 -4.42 -18.37 -20.85
CA ARG A 26 -3.12 -19.03 -20.56
C ARG A 26 -2.05 -18.15 -19.89
N ARG A 27 -2.23 -16.82 -19.86
CA ARG A 27 -1.27 -15.85 -19.29
C ARG A 27 -1.70 -15.29 -17.94
N VAL A 28 -2.78 -15.82 -17.39
CA VAL A 28 -3.27 -15.48 -16.06
C VAL A 28 -3.49 -16.76 -15.26
N ALA A 29 -3.36 -16.65 -13.94
CA ALA A 29 -3.68 -17.72 -13.01
C ALA A 29 -4.91 -17.30 -12.20
N GLU A 30 -5.83 -18.22 -12.00
CA GLU A 30 -6.97 -18.03 -11.10
C GLU A 30 -6.50 -18.12 -9.65
N LEU A 31 -6.97 -17.21 -8.81
CA LEU A 31 -6.71 -17.24 -7.38
C LEU A 31 -7.63 -18.28 -6.74
N GLY A 32 -7.06 -19.38 -6.25
CA GLY A 32 -7.85 -20.56 -5.85
C GLY A 32 -8.96 -20.29 -4.83
N VAL A 33 -8.71 -19.42 -3.84
CA VAL A 33 -9.70 -19.05 -2.81
C VAL A 33 -10.68 -17.95 -3.26
N THR A 34 -10.53 -17.44 -4.49
CA THR A 34 -11.35 -16.36 -5.07
C THR A 34 -11.73 -16.71 -6.52
N PRO A 35 -12.70 -17.60 -6.72
CA PRO A 35 -13.13 -18.04 -8.05
C PRO A 35 -13.51 -16.86 -8.96
N GLY A 36 -13.10 -16.93 -10.22
CA GLY A 36 -13.31 -15.87 -11.22
C GLY A 36 -12.33 -14.70 -11.12
N VAL A 37 -11.45 -14.66 -10.12
CA VAL A 37 -10.40 -13.64 -9.99
C VAL A 37 -9.09 -14.17 -10.56
N PHE A 38 -8.62 -13.53 -11.63
CA PHE A 38 -7.38 -13.90 -12.29
C PHE A 38 -6.28 -12.87 -12.04
N ILE A 39 -5.02 -13.30 -11.91
CA ILE A 39 -3.85 -12.41 -11.89
C ILE A 39 -2.83 -12.82 -12.94
N CYS A 40 -2.20 -11.84 -13.59
CA CYS A 40 -1.14 -12.13 -14.54
C CYS A 40 0.16 -12.50 -13.81
N ALA A 41 1.05 -13.25 -14.47
CA ALA A 41 2.34 -13.67 -13.89
C ALA A 41 3.16 -12.50 -13.33
N GLY A 42 3.10 -11.32 -13.97
CA GLY A 42 3.78 -10.12 -13.49
C GLY A 42 3.21 -9.58 -12.17
N CYS A 43 1.88 -9.58 -12.03
CA CYS A 43 1.21 -9.20 -10.78
C CYS A 43 1.43 -10.23 -9.68
N ALA A 44 1.44 -11.53 -10.01
CA ALA A 44 1.77 -12.59 -9.06
C ALA A 44 3.19 -12.43 -8.50
N LEU A 45 4.18 -12.19 -9.37
CA LEU A 45 5.56 -11.93 -8.97
C LEU A 45 5.71 -10.65 -8.13
N TRP A 46 4.98 -9.58 -8.49
CA TRP A 46 4.96 -8.34 -7.71
C TRP A 46 4.36 -8.56 -6.31
N ALA A 47 3.24 -9.27 -6.22
CA ALA A 47 2.58 -9.59 -4.96
C ALA A 47 3.47 -10.48 -4.07
N ALA A 48 4.05 -11.55 -4.63
CA ALA A 48 4.97 -12.45 -3.92
C ALA A 48 6.20 -11.74 -3.36
N ARG A 49 6.74 -10.73 -4.09
CA ARG A 49 7.85 -9.89 -3.62
C ARG A 49 7.47 -8.98 -2.47
N ARG A 50 6.21 -8.52 -2.42
CA ARG A 50 5.72 -7.61 -1.38
C ARG A 50 5.19 -8.35 -0.14
N ALA A 51 4.73 -9.58 -0.30
CA ALA A 51 4.36 -10.48 0.79
C ALA A 51 5.56 -11.07 1.55
N GLY A 52 6.80 -10.76 1.14
CA GLY A 52 8.02 -11.26 1.80
C GLY A 52 8.33 -12.74 1.56
N TRP A 53 7.55 -13.43 0.70
CA TRP A 53 7.63 -14.89 0.53
C TRP A 53 8.79 -15.37 -0.34
N VAL A 54 9.51 -14.47 -1.02
CA VAL A 54 10.62 -14.87 -1.89
C VAL A 54 11.82 -13.94 -1.76
N SER A 55 12.50 -14.02 -0.62
CA SER A 55 13.76 -13.30 -0.35
C SER A 55 14.88 -13.67 -1.33
N LEU A 56 14.84 -14.87 -1.94
CA LEU A 56 15.91 -15.38 -2.82
C LEU A 56 15.77 -15.02 -4.32
N LEU A 57 14.63 -14.51 -4.79
CA LEU A 57 14.42 -14.18 -6.22
C LEU A 57 14.58 -12.68 -6.55
N ARG A 58 15.22 -11.90 -5.67
CA ARG A 58 15.61 -10.52 -5.99
C ARG A 58 16.62 -10.42 -7.14
N GLN A 59 17.32 -11.51 -7.49
CA GLN A 59 18.45 -11.46 -8.43
C GLN A 59 18.23 -12.06 -9.83
N VAL A 60 17.09 -12.72 -10.12
CA VAL A 60 16.89 -13.34 -11.45
C VAL A 60 16.26 -12.35 -12.44
N ARG A 61 17.06 -11.84 -13.39
CA ARG A 61 16.60 -11.03 -14.54
C ARG A 61 16.35 -11.93 -15.76
N LEU A 62 15.18 -12.57 -15.85
CA LEU A 62 14.75 -13.27 -17.08
C LEU A 62 14.22 -12.28 -18.14
N ARG A 63 15.09 -11.42 -18.69
CA ARG A 63 14.73 -10.51 -19.80
C ARG A 63 15.75 -10.55 -20.94
N SER A 64 15.68 -11.60 -21.75
CA SER A 64 15.98 -11.54 -23.19
C SER A 64 15.14 -12.67 -23.81
N LEU A 65 14.13 -12.40 -24.64
CA LEU A 65 14.18 -12.69 -26.07
C LEU A 65 12.92 -12.14 -26.82
N LEU A 66 12.28 -11.07 -26.34
CA LEU A 66 11.13 -10.48 -27.04
C LEU A 66 11.48 -9.14 -27.72
N PRO A 67 10.99 -8.89 -28.95
CA PRO A 67 11.28 -7.67 -29.68
C PRO A 67 10.76 -6.45 -28.93
N ARG A 68 11.68 -5.55 -28.58
CA ARG A 68 11.40 -4.29 -27.88
C ARG A 68 10.71 -3.33 -28.84
N ARG A 69 9.37 -3.37 -28.90
CA ARG A 69 8.62 -2.15 -29.24
C ARG A 69 8.97 -1.12 -28.16
N ARG A 70 9.67 -0.05 -28.53
CA ARG A 70 9.82 1.14 -27.69
C ARG A 70 8.41 1.69 -27.44
N ARG A 71 7.75 1.21 -26.39
CA ARG A 71 6.74 2.00 -25.70
C ARG A 71 7.48 3.24 -25.23
N ARG A 72 7.00 4.43 -25.60
CA ARG A 72 7.23 5.60 -24.75
C ARG A 72 6.73 5.15 -23.38
N ALA A 73 7.66 4.90 -22.45
CA ALA A 73 7.28 4.58 -21.09
C ALA A 73 6.63 5.86 -20.57
N GLY A 74 5.31 5.92 -20.59
CA GLY A 74 4.61 6.96 -19.83
C GLY A 74 5.13 6.90 -18.40
N HIS A 75 5.35 8.06 -17.79
CA HIS A 75 5.76 8.13 -16.40
C HIS A 75 4.74 7.36 -15.56
N VAL A 76 5.20 6.31 -14.87
CA VAL A 76 4.36 5.53 -13.96
C VAL A 76 4.67 6.03 -12.55
N VAL A 77 3.76 6.82 -11.98
CA VAL A 77 3.77 7.15 -10.55
C VAL A 77 3.64 5.85 -9.76
N ARG A 78 4.48 5.67 -8.74
CA ARG A 78 4.58 4.39 -8.00
C ARG A 78 4.08 4.46 -6.57
N VAL A 79 4.31 5.60 -5.91
CA VAL A 79 4.02 5.82 -4.50
C VAL A 79 3.78 7.31 -4.30
N ALA A 80 2.94 7.63 -3.33
CA ALA A 80 2.81 8.96 -2.76
C ALA A 80 3.24 8.87 -1.29
N ILE A 81 4.04 9.82 -0.85
CA ILE A 81 4.57 9.89 0.52
C ILE A 81 4.03 11.17 1.14
N PRO A 82 3.23 11.09 2.21
CA PRO A 82 2.81 12.27 2.96
C PRO A 82 4.01 12.99 3.56
N ILE A 83 4.01 14.32 3.46
CA ILE A 83 4.92 15.21 4.18
C ILE A 83 4.06 16.00 5.17
N LEU A 84 4.25 15.76 6.45
CA LEU A 84 3.50 16.41 7.53
C LEU A 84 4.34 17.54 8.16
N PRO A 85 3.73 18.65 8.61
CA PRO A 85 4.45 19.68 9.34
C PRO A 85 4.90 19.16 10.71
N SER A 86 6.05 19.63 11.17
CA SER A 86 6.56 19.40 12.52
C SER A 86 7.31 20.63 13.00
N SER A 87 7.01 21.09 14.21
CA SER A 87 7.76 22.17 14.86
C SER A 87 8.97 21.68 15.66
N ASP A 88 9.08 20.36 15.86
CA ASP A 88 10.16 19.71 16.60
C ASP A 88 10.33 18.27 16.10
N LEU A 89 11.32 18.06 15.25
CA LEU A 89 11.59 16.76 14.61
C LEU A 89 12.05 15.69 15.61
N ASP A 90 12.57 16.07 16.78
CA ASP A 90 12.99 15.10 17.79
C ASP A 90 11.78 14.61 18.60
N ARG A 91 10.87 15.52 18.94
CA ARG A 91 9.56 15.18 19.51
C ARG A 91 8.74 14.31 18.56
N THR A 92 8.71 14.67 17.27
CA THR A 92 8.05 13.86 16.24
C THR A 92 8.67 12.46 16.16
N ALA A 93 10.00 12.35 16.04
CA ALA A 93 10.65 11.03 15.98
C ALA A 93 10.35 10.16 17.21
N ALA A 94 10.33 10.74 18.41
CA ALA A 94 10.00 10.04 19.64
C ALA A 94 8.54 9.51 19.65
N TYR A 95 7.58 10.34 19.22
CA TYR A 95 6.17 9.95 19.15
C TYR A 95 5.95 8.78 18.18
N TYR A 96 6.41 8.92 16.94
CA TYR A 96 6.20 7.90 15.90
C TYR A 96 7.02 6.62 16.16
N ARG A 97 8.12 6.70 16.91
CA ARG A 97 8.85 5.51 17.37
C ARG A 97 7.99 4.58 18.22
N ALA A 98 7.17 5.13 19.11
CA ALA A 98 6.23 4.34 19.92
C ALA A 98 5.17 3.62 19.04
N LEU A 99 4.89 4.17 17.86
CA LEU A 99 3.99 3.59 16.85
C LEU A 99 4.68 2.53 15.96
N GLY A 100 5.96 2.24 16.20
CA GLY A 100 6.73 1.27 15.42
C GLY A 100 7.34 1.84 14.14
N PHE A 101 7.44 3.17 14.00
CA PHE A 101 8.29 3.79 13.00
C PHE A 101 9.74 3.85 13.48
N VAL A 102 10.66 3.85 12.53
CA VAL A 102 12.07 4.09 12.79
C VAL A 102 12.59 5.16 11.83
N GLU A 103 13.61 5.88 12.26
CA GLU A 103 14.24 6.92 11.46
C GLU A 103 15.02 6.29 10.30
N ALA A 104 14.67 6.65 9.07
CA ALA A 104 15.38 6.25 7.85
C ALA A 104 16.51 7.23 7.54
N GLU A 105 16.20 8.52 7.56
CA GLU A 105 17.09 9.60 7.15
C GLU A 105 16.66 10.90 7.81
N ARG A 106 17.63 11.80 8.04
CA ARG A 106 17.41 13.10 8.65
C ARG A 106 18.32 14.14 8.01
N HIS A 107 17.75 15.32 7.79
CA HIS A 107 18.42 16.51 7.29
C HIS A 107 18.02 17.73 8.14
N PRO A 108 18.73 18.86 8.03
CA PRO A 108 18.27 20.11 8.63
C PRO A 108 16.83 20.43 8.19
N GLY A 109 15.90 20.52 9.15
CA GLY A 109 14.49 20.81 8.90
C GLY A 109 13.69 19.70 8.21
N TYR A 110 14.21 18.46 8.14
CA TYR A 110 13.51 17.36 7.47
C TYR A 110 13.81 15.99 8.09
N LEU A 111 12.77 15.17 8.26
CA LEU A 111 12.85 13.84 8.87
C LEU A 111 12.09 12.82 8.02
N LEU A 112 12.70 11.67 7.76
CA LEU A 112 12.09 10.53 7.10
C LEU A 112 11.92 9.38 8.10
N LEU A 113 10.68 8.94 8.28
CA LEU A 113 10.33 7.80 9.11
C LEU A 113 9.75 6.67 8.26
N HIS A 114 10.07 5.43 8.62
CA HIS A 114 9.52 4.26 7.94
C HIS A 114 8.99 3.20 8.92
N SER A 115 7.94 2.49 8.51
CA SER A 115 7.44 1.30 9.20
C SER A 115 6.98 0.26 8.17
N GLY A 116 7.70 -0.85 8.07
CA GLY A 116 7.46 -1.87 7.05
C GLY A 116 7.51 -1.29 5.63
N GLY A 117 6.36 -1.21 4.97
CA GLY A 117 6.21 -0.67 3.60
C GLY A 117 5.62 0.75 3.52
N VAL A 118 5.52 1.45 4.66
CA VAL A 118 5.00 2.81 4.79
C VAL A 118 6.16 3.77 5.08
N GLU A 119 6.10 4.94 4.47
CA GLU A 119 7.07 6.04 4.61
C GLU A 119 6.28 7.32 4.91
N LEU A 120 6.75 8.09 5.90
CA LEU A 120 6.21 9.38 6.29
C LEU A 120 7.36 10.36 6.41
N HIS A 121 7.20 11.54 5.82
CA HIS A 121 8.16 12.61 5.96
C HIS A 121 7.59 13.68 6.87
N PHE A 122 8.50 14.37 7.57
CA PHE A 122 8.18 15.53 8.37
C PHE A 122 9.11 16.67 7.99
N ALA A 123 8.54 17.86 7.88
CA ALA A 123 9.28 19.05 7.53
C ALA A 123 9.02 20.14 8.57
N ASP A 124 10.08 20.87 8.90
CA ASP A 124 9.97 22.13 9.62
C ASP A 124 9.30 23.16 8.70
N GLN A 125 8.04 23.47 8.99
CA GLN A 125 7.16 24.28 8.14
C GLN A 125 6.43 25.30 9.01
N ASP A 126 7.17 26.32 9.44
CA ASP A 126 6.63 27.46 10.16
C ASP A 126 5.38 28.05 9.49
N GLY A 127 4.33 28.28 10.28
CA GLY A 127 3.08 28.89 9.81
C GLY A 127 2.16 27.97 9.00
N THR A 128 2.51 26.70 8.79
CA THR A 128 1.61 25.72 8.17
C THR A 128 0.74 25.05 9.24
N GLY A 129 -0.58 25.04 9.03
CA GLY A 129 -1.51 24.31 9.91
C GLY A 129 -1.31 22.79 9.86
N PRO A 130 -1.90 22.03 10.79
CA PRO A 130 -1.69 20.59 10.88
C PRO A 130 -2.08 19.84 9.60
N GLY A 131 -1.28 18.82 9.26
CA GLY A 131 -1.52 17.94 8.12
C GLY A 131 -2.47 16.78 8.45
N THR A 132 -2.87 16.04 7.41
CA THR A 132 -3.65 14.81 7.57
C THR A 132 -3.18 13.74 6.59
N CYS A 133 -3.09 12.49 7.05
CA CYS A 133 -2.85 11.34 6.18
C CYS A 133 -3.67 10.13 6.62
N PHE A 134 -3.71 9.11 5.75
CA PHE A 134 -4.35 7.84 6.02
C PHE A 134 -3.34 6.70 5.89
N LEU A 135 -3.26 5.85 6.91
CA LEU A 135 -2.42 4.67 6.94
C LEU A 135 -3.27 3.41 6.86
N HIS A 136 -3.04 2.62 5.82
CA HIS A 136 -3.53 1.25 5.79
C HIS A 136 -2.59 0.35 6.58
N VAL A 137 -3.16 -0.32 7.57
CA VAL A 137 -2.45 -1.29 8.41
C VAL A 137 -3.07 -2.68 8.26
N ALA A 138 -2.32 -3.70 8.65
CA ALA A 138 -2.80 -5.08 8.61
C ALA A 138 -3.96 -5.31 9.60
N ASP A 139 -3.89 -4.69 10.79
CA ASP A 139 -4.88 -4.82 11.86
C ASP A 139 -4.95 -3.52 12.66
N ALA A 140 -5.98 -2.72 12.41
CA ALA A 140 -6.18 -1.43 13.09
C ALA A 140 -6.56 -1.62 14.56
N ALA A 141 -7.25 -2.69 14.92
CA ALA A 141 -7.64 -2.95 16.31
C ALA A 141 -6.44 -3.28 17.19
N LYS A 142 -5.52 -4.10 16.66
CA LYS A 142 -4.26 -4.43 17.35
C LYS A 142 -3.39 -3.20 17.54
N LEU A 143 -3.23 -2.37 16.50
CA LEU A 143 -2.44 -1.14 16.62
C LEU A 143 -3.11 -0.17 17.59
N TRP A 144 -4.44 0.02 17.51
CA TRP A 144 -5.19 0.85 18.44
C TRP A 144 -4.97 0.45 19.90
N LYS A 145 -5.04 -0.85 20.21
CA LYS A 145 -4.77 -1.34 21.56
C LYS A 145 -3.33 -1.04 21.99
N GLN A 146 -2.35 -1.32 21.14
CA GLN A 146 -0.94 -1.07 21.44
C GLN A 146 -0.67 0.41 21.76
N VAL A 147 -1.21 1.34 20.97
CA VAL A 147 -0.97 2.77 21.18
C VAL A 147 -1.66 3.29 22.44
N ARG A 148 -2.83 2.73 22.78
CA ARG A 148 -3.54 3.01 24.04
C ARG A 148 -2.74 2.51 25.25
N ASP A 149 -2.20 1.30 25.18
CA ASP A 149 -1.42 0.70 26.26
C ASP A 149 -0.09 1.45 26.51
N LEU A 150 0.47 2.07 25.47
CA LEU A 150 1.65 2.94 25.56
C LEU A 150 1.33 4.35 26.11
N GLY A 151 0.06 4.67 26.37
CA GLY A 151 -0.35 5.98 26.86
C GLY A 151 -0.18 7.11 25.82
N ALA A 152 -0.19 6.79 24.53
CA ALA A 152 -0.10 7.80 23.48
C ALA A 152 -1.28 8.78 23.60
N ALA A 153 -0.98 10.07 23.60
CA ALA A 153 -2.00 11.11 23.55
C ALA A 153 -2.66 11.15 22.16
N GLY A 154 -3.89 11.69 22.11
CA GLY A 154 -4.59 11.94 20.84
C GLY A 154 -5.16 10.70 20.16
N VAL A 155 -5.29 9.57 20.86
CA VAL A 155 -5.89 8.34 20.29
C VAL A 155 -7.42 8.42 20.39
N GLY A 156 -8.09 8.54 19.25
CA GLY A 156 -9.55 8.49 19.11
C GLY A 156 -10.14 7.08 19.29
N PRO A 157 -11.47 6.96 19.31
CA PRO A 157 -12.14 5.67 19.39
C PRO A 157 -11.89 4.83 18.12
N LEU A 158 -11.86 3.51 18.30
CA LEU A 158 -11.89 2.55 17.20
C LEU A 158 -13.33 2.26 16.81
N ALA A 159 -13.68 2.40 15.54
CA ALA A 159 -15.03 2.16 15.05
C ALA A 159 -15.03 1.57 13.63
N ASP A 160 -16.01 0.70 13.37
CA ASP A 160 -16.35 0.29 12.02
C ASP A 160 -17.06 1.43 11.28
N GLN A 161 -16.70 1.59 10.02
CA GLN A 161 -17.22 2.62 9.12
C GLN A 161 -18.13 1.97 8.07
N ASP A 162 -19.09 2.73 7.56
CA ASP A 162 -20.07 2.27 6.55
C ASP A 162 -19.42 1.87 5.22
N TYR A 163 -18.20 2.33 4.95
CA TYR A 163 -17.38 1.96 3.79
C TYR A 163 -16.44 0.75 4.03
N GLY A 164 -16.68 -0.06 5.07
CA GLY A 164 -16.04 -1.37 5.24
C GLY A 164 -14.62 -1.33 5.81
N LEU A 165 -14.26 -0.26 6.51
CA LEU A 165 -13.01 -0.13 7.24
C LEU A 165 -13.29 -0.04 8.75
N ARG A 166 -12.42 -0.68 9.54
CA ARG A 166 -12.31 -0.45 10.98
C ARG A 166 -11.20 0.56 11.20
N GLU A 167 -11.52 1.71 11.78
CA GLU A 167 -10.61 2.86 11.84
C GLU A 167 -10.54 3.52 13.20
N PHE A 168 -9.41 4.18 13.46
CA PHE A 168 -9.25 5.15 14.53
C PHE A 168 -8.37 6.30 14.05
N THR A 169 -8.31 7.36 14.85
CA THR A 169 -7.50 8.54 14.57
C THR A 169 -6.41 8.71 15.63
N LEU A 170 -5.22 9.11 15.21
CA LEU A 170 -4.15 9.62 16.06
C LEU A 170 -3.97 11.12 15.80
N THR A 171 -3.91 11.91 16.85
CA THR A 171 -3.45 13.31 16.79
C THR A 171 -2.06 13.39 17.41
N ASP A 172 -1.07 13.76 16.61
CA ASP A 172 0.32 13.88 17.08
C ASP A 172 0.55 15.22 17.81
N PRO A 173 1.74 15.42 18.43
CA PRO A 173 2.03 16.64 19.21
C PRO A 173 1.97 17.96 18.42
N ASP A 174 2.08 17.90 17.09
CA ASP A 174 1.99 19.05 16.19
C ASP A 174 0.57 19.23 15.63
N GLY A 175 -0.39 18.42 16.11
CA GLY A 175 -1.78 18.44 15.71
C GLY A 175 -2.08 17.70 14.41
N ASN A 176 -1.09 17.03 13.81
CA ASN A 176 -1.33 16.25 12.60
C ASN A 176 -2.31 15.12 12.89
N THR A 177 -3.21 14.87 11.94
CA THR A 177 -4.23 13.84 12.05
C THR A 177 -3.84 12.63 11.20
N VAL A 178 -3.50 11.52 11.85
CA VAL A 178 -3.21 10.24 11.18
C VAL A 178 -4.40 9.31 11.36
N ARG A 179 -5.17 9.13 10.30
CA ARG A 179 -6.23 8.11 10.26
C ARG A 179 -5.60 6.75 9.99
N VAL A 180 -6.01 5.75 10.73
CA VAL A 180 -5.47 4.39 10.62
C VAL A 180 -6.62 3.43 10.39
N GLY A 181 -6.54 2.61 9.35
CA GLY A 181 -7.59 1.66 9.04
C GLY A 181 -7.12 0.32 8.48
N SER A 182 -7.93 -0.70 8.74
CA SER A 182 -7.87 -2.02 8.12
C SER A 182 -9.28 -2.43 7.68
N PRO A 183 -9.45 -3.41 6.77
CA PRO A 183 -10.78 -3.94 6.46
C PRO A 183 -11.55 -4.33 7.73
N SER A 184 -12.83 -3.99 7.81
CA SER A 184 -13.72 -4.47 8.88
C SER A 184 -13.93 -5.98 8.72
N SER A 185 -13.86 -6.70 9.84
CA SER A 185 -14.07 -8.16 9.90
C SER A 185 -15.55 -8.54 9.78
#